data_AF-X1T807-F1
#
_entry.id   AF-X1T807-F1
#
_cell.length_a   1.000
_cell.length_b   1.000
_cell.length_c   1.000
_cell.angle_alpha   90.00
_cell.angle_beta   90.00
_cell.angle_gamma   90.00
#
_symmetry.space_group_name_H-M   'P 1'
#
loop_
_entity.id
_entity.type
_entity.pdbx_description
1 polymer ?
#
loop_
_entity_poly.entity_id
_entity_poly.type
_entity_poly.pdbx_seq_one_letter_code
_entity_poly.pdbx_strand_id
1 'polypeptide(L)'
;MREIKRIKRSKEEAKNSYNKMSKWYNLLVGHSEKRFRDVGLQKLNIQEGEKVLEIGFGTGHCVLSLARSVGDTGKTYGLDISDVC
;
A
#
# COMPACT_ATOMS: atom_id res chain seq x y z
N MET A 1 15.98 -5.26 -25.81
CA MET A 1 15.26 -6.29 -25.03
C MET A 1 15.48 -6.00 -23.55
N ARG A 2 14.44 -5.75 -22.75
CA ARG A 2 14.62 -5.48 -21.30
C ARG A 2 14.87 -6.81 -20.59
N GLU A 3 16.03 -6.94 -19.96
CA GLU A 3 16.40 -8.11 -19.17
C GLU A 3 15.53 -8.18 -17.90
N ILE A 4 14.63 -9.16 -17.84
CA ILE A 4 13.75 -9.34 -16.67
C ILE A 4 14.57 -10.04 -15.58
N LYS A 5 15.00 -9.27 -14.57
CA LYS A 5 15.59 -9.84 -13.34
C LYS A 5 14.52 -10.57 -12.54
N ARG A 6 14.52 -11.89 -12.63
CA ARG A 6 13.63 -12.75 -11.82
C ARG A 6 14.03 -12.67 -10.35
N ILE A 7 13.05 -12.41 -9.51
CA ILE A 7 13.20 -12.49 -8.06
C ILE A 7 13.42 -13.95 -7.70
N LYS A 8 14.57 -14.27 -7.09
CA LYS A 8 14.97 -15.63 -6.71
C LYS A 8 14.55 -16.03 -5.29
N ARG A 9 14.22 -15.05 -4.44
CA ARG A 9 13.75 -15.30 -3.07
C ARG A 9 12.34 -15.88 -3.08
N SER A 10 12.08 -16.81 -2.16
CA SER A 10 10.76 -17.38 -1.94
C SER A 10 9.79 -16.36 -1.31
N LYS A 11 8.48 -16.63 -1.39
CA LYS A 11 7.45 -15.79 -0.77
C LYS A 11 7.62 -15.74 0.75
N GLU A 12 7.90 -16.87 1.38
CA GLU A 12 8.16 -17.00 2.82
C GLU A 12 9.37 -16.18 3.29
N GLU A 13 10.47 -16.19 2.53
CA GLU A 13 11.66 -15.40 2.87
C GLU A 13 11.38 -13.90 2.78
N ALA A 14 10.64 -13.46 1.76
CA ALA A 14 10.21 -12.07 1.63
C ALA A 14 9.33 -11.67 2.82
N LYS A 15 8.36 -12.52 3.19
CA LYS A 15 7.44 -12.28 4.30
C LYS A 15 8.15 -12.20 5.65
N ASN A 16 9.08 -13.11 5.94
CA ASN A 16 9.85 -13.12 7.19
C ASN A 16 10.77 -11.90 7.34
N SER A 17 11.37 -11.44 6.23
CA SER A 17 12.20 -10.24 6.23
C SER A 17 11.36 -8.98 6.51
N TYR A 18 10.20 -8.85 5.85
CA TYR A 18 9.27 -7.75 6.08
C TYR A 18 8.69 -7.75 7.50
N ASN A 19 8.29 -8.92 8.03
CA ASN A 19 7.76 -9.04 9.40
C ASN A 19 8.76 -8.58 10.48
N LYS A 20 10.07 -8.83 10.28
CA LYS A 20 11.12 -8.36 11.21
C LYS A 20 11.34 -6.85 11.14
N MET A 21 11.27 -6.26 9.95
CA MET A 21 11.40 -4.81 9.76
C MET A 21 10.16 -4.02 10.19
N SER A 22 8.97 -4.59 10.01
CA SER A 22 7.68 -3.96 10.31
C SER A 22 7.57 -3.45 11.77
N LYS A 23 8.09 -4.23 12.73
CA LYS A 23 8.10 -3.83 14.15
C LYS A 23 8.90 -2.55 14.42
N TRP A 24 10.00 -2.32 13.70
CA TRP A 24 10.81 -1.12 13.84
C TRP A 24 10.23 0.07 13.06
N TYR A 25 9.58 -0.18 11.92
CA TYR A 25 8.93 0.86 11.12
C TYR A 25 7.67 1.41 11.79
N ASN A 26 6.83 0.56 12.39
CA ASN A 26 5.62 1.01 13.11
C ASN A 26 5.95 2.02 14.24
N LEU A 27 7.12 1.87 14.88
CA LEU A 27 7.56 2.76 15.96
C LEU A 27 8.10 4.11 15.45
N LEU A 28 8.70 4.13 14.25
CA LEU A 28 9.34 5.32 13.68
C LEU A 28 8.39 6.19 12.84
N VAL A 29 7.33 5.61 12.27
CA VAL A 29 6.61 6.22 11.15
C VAL A 29 5.26 6.86 11.51
N GLY A 30 4.73 6.59 12.70
CA GLY A 30 3.35 6.94 13.07
C GLY A 30 2.91 8.41 12.92
N HIS A 31 3.84 9.38 12.97
CA HIS A 31 3.50 10.82 12.80
C HIS A 31 3.85 11.40 11.41
N SER A 32 4.87 10.90 10.70
CA SER A 32 5.27 11.45 9.40
C SER A 32 4.45 10.89 8.23
N GLU A 33 3.91 9.68 8.37
CA GLU A 33 3.24 8.96 7.29
C GLU A 33 1.99 9.67 6.76
N LYS A 34 1.24 10.34 7.65
CA LYS A 34 0.02 11.05 7.25
C LYS A 34 0.30 12.13 6.22
N ARG A 35 1.37 12.91 6.39
CA ARG A 35 1.73 13.99 5.46
C ARG A 35 2.10 13.44 4.08
N PHE A 36 2.88 12.36 4.03
CA PHE A 36 3.26 11.74 2.76
C PHE A 36 2.07 11.11 2.06
N ARG A 37 1.17 10.47 2.82
CA ARG A 37 -0.09 9.94 2.31
C ARG A 37 -0.96 11.03 1.71
N ASP A 38 -1.18 12.13 2.43
CA ASP A 38 -2.03 13.24 1.98
C ASP A 38 -1.47 13.86 0.68
N VAL A 39 -0.15 14.07 0.59
CA VAL A 39 0.52 14.54 -0.64
C VAL A 39 0.39 13.52 -1.78
N GLY A 40 0.53 12.22 -1.48
CA GLY A 40 0.36 11.14 -2.46
C GLY A 40 -1.04 11.12 -3.04
N LEU A 41 -2.07 11.21 -2.19
CA LEU A 41 -3.48 11.26 -2.60
C LEU A 41 -3.77 12.49 -3.47
N GLN A 42 -3.24 13.66 -3.11
CA GLN A 42 -3.37 14.87 -3.92
C GLN A 42 -2.72 14.72 -5.30
N LYS A 43 -1.55 14.09 -5.38
CA LYS A 43 -0.85 13.87 -6.65
C LYS A 43 -1.53 12.84 -7.53
N LEU A 44 -2.09 11.79 -6.92
CA LEU A 44 -2.91 10.79 -7.61
C LEU A 44 -4.19 11.44 -8.18
N ASN A 45 -4.73 12.45 -7.49
CA ASN A 45 -5.91 13.21 -7.91
C ASN A 45 -7.05 12.28 -8.35
N ILE A 46 -7.37 11.31 -7.51
CA ILE A 46 -8.39 10.31 -7.79
C ILE A 46 -9.74 10.98 -7.95
N GLN A 47 -10.45 10.57 -9.00
CA GLN A 47 -11.78 11.05 -9.31
C GLN A 47 -12.84 10.01 -8.95
N GLU A 48 -14.07 10.51 -8.76
CA GLU A 48 -15.22 9.65 -8.56
C GLU A 48 -15.41 8.70 -9.75
N GLY A 49 -15.78 7.44 -9.47
CA GLY A 49 -15.98 6.40 -10.47
C GLY A 49 -14.72 5.65 -10.88
N GLU A 50 -13.53 6.09 -10.44
CA GLU A 50 -12.28 5.43 -10.78
C GLU A 50 -12.09 4.07 -10.10
N LYS A 51 -11.23 3.25 -10.70
CA LYS A 51 -10.79 1.96 -10.14
C LYS A 51 -9.33 2.05 -9.73
N VAL A 52 -9.06 1.86 -8.45
CA VAL A 52 -7.72 2.05 -7.86
C VAL A 52 -7.23 0.76 -7.22
N LEU A 53 -5.97 0.41 -7.44
CA LEU A 53 -5.29 -0.71 -6.79
C LEU A 53 -4.16 -0.18 -5.90
N GLU A 54 -4.20 -0.50 -4.62
CA GLU A 54 -3.10 -0.30 -3.69
C GLU A 54 -2.37 -1.61 -3.42
N ILE A 55 -1.04 -1.60 -3.57
CA ILE A 55 -0.16 -2.75 -3.33
C ILE A 55 0.64 -2.48 -2.06
N GLY A 56 0.58 -3.39 -1.10
CA GLY A 56 1.22 -3.25 0.21
C GLY A 56 0.47 -2.28 1.11
N PHE A 57 -0.84 -2.47 1.29
CA PHE A 57 -1.69 -1.52 2.01
C PHE A 57 -1.50 -1.51 3.53
N GLY A 58 -0.76 -2.48 4.09
CA GLY A 58 -0.52 -2.57 5.53
C GLY A 58 -1.81 -2.50 6.33
N THR A 59 -1.92 -1.55 7.26
CA THR A 59 -3.10 -1.40 8.14
C THR A 59 -4.34 -0.79 7.45
N GLY A 60 -4.30 -0.54 6.14
CA GLY A 60 -5.48 -0.11 5.35
C GLY A 60 -5.90 1.37 5.47
N HIS A 61 -5.13 2.22 6.16
CA HIS A 61 -5.48 3.65 6.31
C HIS A 61 -5.53 4.41 4.98
N CYS A 62 -4.63 4.07 4.05
CA CYS A 62 -4.59 4.66 2.72
C CYS A 62 -5.73 4.12 1.86
N VAL A 63 -5.96 2.80 1.83
CA VAL A 63 -7.10 2.16 1.15
C VAL A 63 -8.43 2.82 1.50
N LEU A 64 -8.67 3.11 2.79
CA LEU A 64 -9.90 3.78 3.21
C LEU A 64 -10.03 5.20 2.62
N SER A 65 -8.91 5.92 2.52
CA SER A 65 -8.89 7.26 1.94
C SER A 65 -9.14 7.20 0.42
N LEU A 66 -8.54 6.22 -0.27
CA LEU A 66 -8.78 5.95 -1.69
C LEU A 66 -10.25 5.58 -1.95
N ALA A 67 -10.83 4.73 -1.11
CA ALA A 67 -12.22 4.29 -1.20
C ALA A 67 -13.19 5.47 -1.08
N ARG A 68 -12.89 6.45 -0.22
CA ARG A 68 -13.68 7.69 -0.13
C ARG A 68 -13.53 8.56 -1.36
N SER A 69 -12.33 8.64 -1.96
CA SER A 69 -12.10 9.47 -3.15
C SER A 69 -12.79 8.94 -4.40
N VAL A 70 -12.86 7.61 -4.58
CA VAL A 70 -13.52 7.01 -5.76
C VAL A 70 -15.05 7.05 -5.70
N GLY A 71 -15.63 7.36 -4.53
CA GLY A 71 -17.08 7.47 -4.34
C GLY A 71 -17.86 6.17 -4.58
N ASP A 72 -19.19 6.28 -4.61
CA ASP A 72 -20.10 5.13 -4.65
C ASP A 72 -20.08 4.37 -5.99
N THR A 73 -19.65 5.04 -7.06
CA THR A 73 -19.57 4.47 -8.41
C THR A 73 -18.21 3.84 -8.72
N GLY A 74 -17.18 4.16 -7.93
CA GLY A 74 -15.83 3.66 -8.11
C GLY A 74 -15.50 2.44 -7.24
N LYS A 75 -14.26 1.95 -7.33
CA LYS A 75 -13.78 0.81 -6.54
C LYS A 75 -12.31 0.94 -6.15
N THR A 76 -11.99 0.55 -4.93
CA THR A 76 -10.61 0.40 -4.46
C THR A 76 -10.32 -1.06 -4.14
N TYR A 77 -9.16 -1.54 -4.57
CA TYR A 77 -8.65 -2.88 -4.31
C TYR A 77 -7.36 -2.76 -3.48
N GLY A 78 -7.25 -3.54 -2.42
CA GLY A 78 -6.01 -3.67 -1.64
C GLY A 78 -5.40 -5.05 -1.88
N LEU A 79 -4.09 -5.09 -2.16
CA LEU A 79 -3.32 -6.32 -2.22
C LEU A 79 -2.15 -6.25 -1.24
N ASP A 80 -2.11 -7.14 -0.26
CA ASP A 80 -0.98 -7.30 0.66
C ASP A 80 -0.57 -8.77 0.71
N ILE A 81 0.71 -9.02 0.98
CA ILE A 81 1.29 -10.37 1.09
C ILE A 81 1.47 -10.82 2.55
N SER A 82 1.25 -9.90 3.50
CA SER A 82 1.27 -10.17 4.92
C SER A 82 -0.09 -10.67 5.38
N ASP A 83 -0.10 -11.62 6.33
CA ASP A 83 -1.35 -12.13 6.92
C ASP A 83 -1.83 -11.27 8.10
N VAL A 84 -0.99 -10.31 8.51
CA VAL A 84 -1.24 -9.38 9.61
C VAL A 84 -1.48 -8.00 9.01
N CYS A 85 -2.69 -7.82 8.48
CA CYS A 85 -3.23 -6.51 8.11
C CYS A 85 -4.00 -5.91 9.28
#